data_AF-A0A5P9JB85-F1
#
_entry.id   AF-A0A5P9JB85-F1
#
_cell.length_a   1.000
_cell.length_b   1.000
_cell.length_c   1.000
_cell.angle_alpha   90.00
_cell.angle_beta   90.00
_cell.angle_gamma   90.00
#
_symmetry.space_group_name_H-M   'P 1'
#
loop_
_entity.id
_entity.type
_entity.pdbx_description
1 polymer ?
#
loop_
_entity_poly.entity_id
_entity_poly.type
_entity_poly.pdbx_seq_one_letter_code
_entity_poly.pdbx_strand_id
1 'polypeptide(L)'
;MDKVIDIAGRVLLAALFAAGTVQKATDPGSAAGLLADRGLPEVLVWPAMVFNAGLAVALVVGWQLKWVALAAALYCMVTSVFHFIPSDGWQMSIFVKNWAIAGGLLCLAARSRAIS
;
A
#
# COMPACT_ATOMS: atom_id res chain seq x y z
N MET A 1 -3.16 1.49 26.78
CA MET A 1 -4.09 1.68 25.64
C MET A 1 -3.34 1.97 24.35
N ASP A 2 -2.41 2.93 24.35
CA ASP A 2 -1.71 3.41 23.14
C ASP A 2 -1.02 2.32 22.32
N LYS A 3 -0.38 1.34 22.97
CA LYS A 3 0.26 0.20 22.28
C LYS A 3 -0.75 -0.67 21.52
N VAL A 4 -1.93 -0.89 22.08
CA VAL A 4 -2.99 -1.68 21.42
C VAL A 4 -3.54 -0.90 20.23
N ILE A 5 -3.74 0.41 20.38
CA ILE A 5 -4.20 1.29 19.31
C ILE A 5 -3.18 1.36 18.17
N ASP A 6 -1.89 1.46 18.47
CA ASP A 6 -0.80 1.43 17.46
C ASP A 6 -0.79 0.11 16.68
N ILE A 7 -0.81 -1.03 17.39
CA ILE A 7 -0.83 -2.35 16.76
C ILE A 7 -2.08 -2.51 15.90
N ALA A 8 -3.26 -2.13 16.40
CA ALA A 8 -4.51 -2.19 15.65
C ALA A 8 -4.44 -1.34 14.37
N GLY A 9 -3.95 -0.10 14.46
CA GLY A 9 -3.78 0.77 13.29
C GLY A 9 -2.83 0.17 12.25
N ARG A 10 -1.71 -0.42 12.69
CA ARG A 10 -0.76 -1.09 11.81
C ARG A 10 -1.31 -2.35 11.17
N VAL A 11 -2.10 -3.14 11.91
CA VAL A 11 -2.77 -4.33 11.37
C VAL A 11 -3.80 -3.93 10.31
N LEU A 12 -4.57 -2.85 10.52
CA LEU A 12 -5.50 -2.34 9.51
C LEU A 12 -4.78 -1.85 8.25
N LEU A 13 -3.66 -1.14 8.40
CA LEU A 13 -2.82 -0.75 7.27
C LEU A 13 -2.22 -1.98 6.57
N ALA A 14 -1.74 -2.98 7.32
CA ALA A 14 -1.21 -4.22 6.78
C ALA A 14 -2.26 -5.03 6.01
N ALA A 15 -3.51 -5.04 6.49
CA ALA A 15 -4.62 -5.76 5.85
C ALA A 15 -4.86 -5.28 4.41
N LEU A 16 -4.68 -3.99 4.14
CA LEU A 16 -4.73 -3.45 2.78
C LEU A 16 -3.68 -4.10 1.87
N PHE A 17 -2.42 -4.17 2.32
CA PHE A 17 -1.34 -4.76 1.54
C PHE A 17 -1.49 -6.28 1.43
N ALA A 18 -1.99 -6.95 2.48
CA ALA A 18 -2.32 -8.37 2.44
C ALA A 18 -3.42 -8.66 1.40
N ALA A 19 -4.50 -7.89 1.39
CA ALA A 19 -5.56 -8.01 0.39
C ALA A 19 -5.03 -7.76 -1.03
N GLY A 20 -4.19 -6.74 -1.21
CA GLY A 20 -3.53 -6.45 -2.49
C GLY A 20 -2.54 -7.54 -2.94
N THR A 21 -1.99 -8.31 -2.01
CA THR A 21 -1.17 -9.50 -2.29
C THR A 21 -2.04 -10.64 -2.77
N VAL A 22 -3.09 -10.98 -2.01
CA VAL A 22 -4.02 -12.05 -2.36
C VAL A 22 -4.65 -11.78 -3.72
N GLN A 23 -5.11 -10.56 -3.98
CA GLN A 23 -5.67 -10.18 -5.27
C GLN A 23 -4.70 -10.48 -6.42
N LYS A 24 -3.42 -10.09 -6.31
CA LYS A 24 -2.43 -10.35 -7.36
C LYS A 24 -2.09 -11.82 -7.51
N ALA A 25 -2.22 -12.62 -6.45
CA ALA A 25 -2.00 -14.05 -6.49
C ALA A 25 -3.17 -14.81 -7.15
N THR A 26 -4.41 -14.40 -6.88
CA THR A 26 -5.62 -15.11 -7.35
C THR A 26 -6.18 -14.57 -8.66
N ASP A 27 -5.99 -13.27 -8.93
CA ASP A 27 -6.42 -12.57 -10.14
C ASP A 27 -5.34 -11.56 -10.59
N PRO A 28 -4.20 -12.05 -11.10
CA PRO A 28 -3.13 -11.20 -11.61
C PRO A 28 -3.56 -10.37 -12.82
N GLY A 29 -4.58 -10.83 -13.57
CA GLY A 29 -5.08 -10.17 -14.78
C GLY A 29 -5.58 -8.75 -14.51
N SER A 30 -6.26 -8.54 -13.38
CA SER A 30 -6.72 -7.20 -12.97
C SER A 30 -5.58 -6.18 -12.86
N ALA A 31 -4.47 -6.55 -12.21
CA ALA A 31 -3.30 -5.69 -12.05
C ALA A 31 -2.46 -5.60 -13.32
N ALA A 32 -2.38 -6.68 -14.11
CA ALA A 32 -1.69 -6.71 -15.39
C ALA A 32 -2.34 -5.75 -16.39
N GLY A 33 -3.67 -5.70 -16.45
CA GLY A 33 -4.41 -4.75 -17.28
C GLY A 33 -4.05 -3.29 -16.96
N LEU A 34 -4.00 -2.93 -15.67
CA LEU A 34 -3.59 -1.58 -15.25
C LEU A 34 -2.16 -1.22 -15.69
N LEU A 35 -1.25 -2.20 -15.70
CA LEU A 35 0.12 -1.99 -16.20
C LEU A 35 0.14 -1.83 -17.71
N ALA A 36 -0.60 -2.67 -18.44
CA ALA A 36 -0.71 -2.63 -19.89
C ALA A 36 -1.30 -1.28 -20.37
N ASP A 37 -2.31 -0.76 -19.68
CA ASP A 37 -2.91 0.57 -19.95
C ASP A 37 -1.89 1.72 -19.83
N ARG A 38 -0.78 1.49 -19.14
CA ARG A 38 0.33 2.46 -18.97
C ARG A 38 1.58 2.10 -19.77
N GLY A 39 1.49 1.11 -20.67
CA GLY A 39 2.62 0.63 -21.46
C GLY A 39 3.74 0.00 -20.62
N LEU A 40 3.41 -0.44 -19.40
CA LEU A 40 4.37 -1.07 -18.49
C LEU A 40 4.36 -2.60 -18.66
N PRO A 41 5.50 -3.28 -18.43
CA PRO A 41 5.55 -4.74 -18.48
C PRO A 41 4.61 -5.38 -17.46
N GLU A 42 3.70 -6.25 -17.90
CA GLU A 42 2.74 -6.96 -17.05
C GLU A 42 3.43 -7.84 -15.99
N VAL A 43 4.65 -8.31 -16.26
CA VAL A 43 5.46 -9.08 -15.30
C VAL A 43 5.70 -8.32 -13.98
N LEU A 44 5.55 -6.99 -13.96
CA LEU A 44 5.65 -6.16 -12.76
C LEU A 44 4.55 -6.45 -11.71
N VAL A 45 3.50 -7.21 -12.05
CA VAL A 45 2.52 -7.71 -11.06
C VAL A 45 3.20 -8.53 -9.97
N TRP A 46 4.16 -9.39 -10.32
CA TRP A 46 4.83 -10.29 -9.37
C TRP A 46 5.71 -9.56 -8.34
N PRO A 47 6.63 -8.64 -8.72
CA PRO A 47 7.35 -7.84 -7.73
C PRO A 47 6.41 -6.95 -6.91
N ALA A 48 5.33 -6.41 -7.50
CA ALA A 48 4.34 -5.65 -6.72
C ALA A 48 3.61 -6.53 -5.68
N MET A 49 3.32 -7.78 -6.02
CA MET A 49 2.75 -8.76 -5.09
C MET A 49 3.71 -9.07 -3.94
N VAL A 50 4.96 -9.41 -4.24
CA VAL A 50 5.99 -9.69 -3.21
C VAL A 50 6.21 -8.46 -2.32
N PHE A 51 6.22 -7.27 -2.91
CA PHE A 51 6.36 -6.03 -2.16
C PHE A 51 5.18 -5.80 -1.23
N ASN A 52 3.93 -6.02 -1.67
CA ASN A 52 2.75 -5.95 -0.81
C ASN A 52 2.80 -6.97 0.32
N ALA A 53 3.25 -8.20 0.06
CA ALA A 53 3.42 -9.22 1.09
C ALA A 53 4.44 -8.77 2.16
N GLY A 54 5.59 -8.25 1.70
CA GLY A 54 6.64 -7.73 2.57
C GLY A 54 6.16 -6.56 3.44
N LEU A 55 5.42 -5.61 2.87
CA LEU A 55 4.83 -4.50 3.61
C LEU A 55 3.83 -4.96 4.66
N ALA A 56 2.94 -5.91 4.31
CA ALA A 56 1.95 -6.44 5.24
C ALA A 56 2.63 -7.07 6.46
N VAL A 57 3.60 -7.95 6.24
CA VAL A 57 4.35 -8.61 7.33
C VAL A 57 5.13 -7.59 8.15
N ALA A 58 5.88 -6.69 7.50
CA ALA A 58 6.72 -5.72 8.19
C ALA A 58 5.91 -4.72 9.04
N LEU A 59 4.73 -4.31 8.56
CA LEU A 59 3.80 -3.47 9.33
C LEU A 59 3.24 -4.21 10.56
N VAL A 60 2.91 -5.50 10.47
CA VAL A 60 2.42 -6.27 11.63
C VAL A 60 3.54 -6.52 12.64
N VAL A 61 4.72 -6.92 12.19
CA VAL A 61 5.88 -7.20 13.06
C VAL A 61 6.43 -5.91 13.69
N GLY A 62 6.42 -4.80 12.96
CA GLY A 62 6.96 -3.52 13.42
C GLY A 62 8.43 -3.34 13.12
N TRP A 63 8.95 -4.11 12.18
CA TRP A 63 10.33 -4.05 11.75
C TRP A 63 10.59 -2.78 10.95
N GLN A 64 11.59 -1.99 11.36
CA GLN A 64 12.01 -0.74 10.68
C GLN A 64 10.82 0.16 10.31
N LEU A 65 9.88 0.34 11.24
CA LEU A 65 8.55 0.88 10.98
C LEU A 65 8.56 2.23 10.26
N LYS A 66 9.52 3.11 10.56
CA LYS A 66 9.70 4.39 9.85
C LYS A 66 9.89 4.19 8.35
N TRP A 67 10.85 3.35 7.96
CA TRP A 67 11.20 3.12 6.56
C TRP A 67 10.13 2.31 5.83
N VAL A 68 9.55 1.32 6.50
CA VAL A 68 8.44 0.53 5.96
C VAL A 68 7.23 1.42 5.68
N ALA A 69 6.88 2.31 6.61
CA ALA A 69 5.77 3.22 6.43
C ALA A 69 6.03 4.25 5.31
N LEU A 70 7.26 4.75 5.17
CA LEU A 70 7.63 5.62 4.04
C LEU A 70 7.53 4.89 2.69
N ALA A 71 8.04 3.66 2.59
CA ALA A 71 7.97 2.86 1.38
C ALA A 71 6.51 2.53 1.01
N ALA A 72 5.70 2.17 2.01
CA ALA A 72 4.27 1.93 1.85
C ALA A 72 3.51 3.19 1.40
N ALA A 73 3.82 4.35 1.99
CA ALA A 73 3.21 5.62 1.60
C ALA A 73 3.53 5.96 0.14
N LEU A 74 4.80 5.87 -0.25
CA LEU A 74 5.24 6.10 -1.63
C LEU A 74 4.54 5.13 -2.59
N TYR A 75 4.43 3.86 -2.23
CA TYR A 75 3.72 2.87 -3.05
C TYR A 75 2.24 3.22 -3.22
N CYS A 76 1.53 3.65 -2.17
CA CYS A 76 0.16 4.11 -2.28
C CYS A 76 0.04 5.34 -3.21
N MET A 77 0.95 6.30 -3.08
CA MET A 77 0.98 7.49 -3.97
C MET A 77 1.23 7.09 -5.43
N VAL A 78 2.22 6.23 -5.70
CA VAL A 78 2.53 5.77 -7.06
C VAL A 78 1.37 4.97 -7.64
N THR A 79 0.79 4.04 -6.88
CA THR A 79 -0.33 3.22 -7.36
C THR A 79 -1.62 4.03 -7.52
N SER A 80 -1.78 5.15 -6.81
CA SER A 80 -2.91 6.07 -7.03
C SER A 80 -2.98 6.55 -8.48
N VAL A 81 -1.84 6.74 -9.15
CA VAL A 81 -1.79 7.24 -10.53
C VAL A 81 -2.53 6.32 -11.49
N PHE A 82 -2.60 5.00 -11.25
CA PHE A 82 -3.37 4.05 -12.08
C PHE A 82 -4.89 4.27 -11.99
N HIS A 83 -5.36 4.95 -10.95
CA HIS A 83 -6.76 5.23 -10.68
C HIS A 83 -7.15 6.70 -10.92
N PHE A 84 -6.24 7.49 -11.49
CA PHE A 84 -6.54 8.88 -11.83
C PHE A 84 -7.35 8.97 -13.13
N ILE A 85 -8.67 8.86 -13.01
CA ILE A 85 -9.62 8.96 -14.12
C ILE A 85 -10.75 9.91 -13.67
N PRO A 86 -10.61 11.24 -13.86
CA PRO A 86 -11.54 12.24 -13.28
C PRO A 86 -13.01 12.08 -13.66
N SER A 87 -13.29 11.47 -14.82
CA SER A 87 -14.65 11.20 -15.29
C SER A 87 -15.31 9.97 -14.64
N ASP A 88 -14.54 9.13 -13.92
CA ASP A 88 -15.02 7.93 -13.25
C ASP A 88 -14.95 8.11 -11.73
N GLY A 89 -16.12 8.28 -11.10
CA GLY A 89 -16.22 8.50 -9.66
C GLY A 89 -15.69 7.35 -8.80
N TRP A 90 -15.79 6.11 -9.28
CA TRP A 90 -15.27 4.94 -8.56
C TRP A 90 -13.74 4.95 -8.56
N GLN A 91 -13.12 5.22 -9.71
CA GLN A 91 -11.66 5.32 -9.83
C GLN A 91 -11.11 6.47 -8.99
N MET A 92 -11.76 7.64 -9.04
CA MET A 92 -11.36 8.77 -8.21
C MET A 92 -11.51 8.49 -6.70
N SER A 93 -12.48 7.66 -6.29
CA SER A 93 -12.56 7.20 -4.90
C SER A 93 -11.33 6.39 -4.49
N ILE A 94 -10.86 5.47 -5.35
CA ILE A 94 -9.66 4.68 -5.09
C ILE A 94 -8.42 5.59 -5.03
N PHE A 95 -8.29 6.53 -5.98
CA PHE A 95 -7.22 7.52 -5.98
C PHE A 95 -7.12 8.25 -4.64
N VAL A 96 -8.23 8.83 -4.18
CA VAL A 96 -8.28 9.59 -2.93
C VAL A 96 -8.01 8.68 -1.72
N LYS A 97 -8.55 7.45 -1.72
CA LYS A 97 -8.31 6.47 -0.65
C LYS A 97 -6.81 6.16 -0.51
N ASN A 98 -6.11 5.97 -1.63
CA ASN A 98 -4.68 5.70 -1.61
C ASN A 98 -3.88 6.86 -1.01
N TRP A 99 -4.23 8.11 -1.34
CA TRP A 99 -3.61 9.29 -0.73
C TRP A 99 -3.91 9.43 0.77
N ALA A 100 -5.15 9.15 1.20
CA ALA A 100 -5.51 9.16 2.61
C ALA A 100 -4.71 8.10 3.40
N ILE A 101 -4.57 6.89 2.85
CA ILE A 101 -3.75 5.82 3.43
C ILE A 101 -2.27 6.24 3.50
N ALA A 102 -1.74 6.83 2.42
CA ALA A 102 -0.39 7.35 2.39
C ALA A 102 -0.17 8.41 3.49
N GLY A 103 -1.13 9.31 3.72
CA GLY A 103 -1.09 10.27 4.83
C GLY A 103 -1.02 9.59 6.20
N GLY A 104 -1.84 8.55 6.43
CA GLY A 104 -1.79 7.76 7.66
C GLY A 104 -0.43 7.08 7.88
N LEU A 105 0.18 6.58 6.81
CA LEU A 105 1.53 5.98 6.82
C LEU A 105 2.63 7.02 7.05
N LEU A 106 2.52 8.23 6.49
CA LEU A 106 3.46 9.32 6.78
C LEU A 106 3.41 9.74 8.26
N CYS A 107 2.20 9.87 8.82
CA CYS A 107 2.03 10.10 10.25
C CYS A 107 2.65 8.96 11.09
N LEU A 108 2.48 7.71 10.65
CA LEU A 108 3.12 6.55 11.28
C LEU A 108 4.64 6.62 11.22
N ALA A 109 5.21 6.98 10.07
CA ALA A 109 6.65 7.14 9.88
C ALA A 109 7.23 8.25 10.76
N ALA A 110 6.53 9.38 10.87
CA ALA A 110 6.97 10.52 11.67
C ALA A 110 7.04 10.17 13.18
N ARG A 111 6.10 9.38 13.69
CA ARG A 111 6.08 8.97 15.12
C ARG A 111 6.94 7.74 15.44
N SER A 112 7.29 6.92 14.45
CA SER A 112 8.16 5.77 14.68
C SER A 112 9.60 6.24 14.84
N ARG A 113 9.96 6.56 16.09
CA ARG A 113 11.29 7.04 16.46
C ARG A 113 12.33 5.98 16.10
N ALA A 114 13.36 6.40 15.36
CA ALA A 114 14.63 5.68 15.33
C ALA A 114 15.19 5.68 16.76
N ILE A 115 15.68 4.53 17.19
CA ILE A 115 16.29 4.31 18.50
C ILE A 115 17.27 5.46 18.78
N SER A 116 17.08 6.14 19.92
CA SER A 116 17.97 7.19 20.44
C SER A 116 19.31 6.61 20.84
#